data_AF-A0A9Q0XHF1-F1
#
_entry.id   AF-A0A9Q0XHF1-F1
#
_cell.length_a   1.000
_cell.length_b   1.000
_cell.length_c   1.000
_cell.angle_alpha   90.00
_cell.angle_beta   90.00
_cell.angle_gamma   90.00
#
_symmetry.space_group_name_H-M   'P 1'
#
loop_
_entity.id
_entity.type
_entity.pdbx_description
1 polymer ?
#
loop_
_entity_poly.entity_id
_entity_poly.type
_entity_poly.pdbx_seq_one_letter_code
_entity_poly.pdbx_strand_id
1 'polypeptide(L)'
;MEDEEEEEEDPLLCDFCTGEERAAAAQSCLVCLASFCAPHLQPHLRSPAFQSHRLVPPARRLEESLCKLHLQPLESFCRTDRSCICPLCRAHGHRGHEVVAVEVERQHVEAQKPKILSSVDNQLDELGVFIAQTRRTMDLIKGTAEKEKEKVSKLFAETAQVLAAFRKEVLGFVEDGERAILNGVEEELRQKEERRATLAKCRQNLEKVSSTNTISFLQVCSAFRAF
;
A
#
# COMPACT_ATOMS: atom_id res chain seq x y z
N MET A 1 -19.83 -5.22 18.28
CA MET A 1 -20.50 -6.49 18.65
C MET A 1 -19.83 -7.52 17.81
N GLU A 2 -18.65 -7.93 18.24
CA GLU A 2 -17.98 -9.10 17.71
C GLU A 2 -18.48 -10.24 18.56
N ASP A 3 -19.09 -11.23 17.90
CA ASP A 3 -19.64 -12.41 18.53
C ASP A 3 -18.51 -13.14 19.26
N GLU A 4 -18.59 -13.18 20.60
CA GLU A 4 -17.83 -14.12 21.40
C GLU A 4 -18.38 -15.50 21.08
N GLU A 5 -17.83 -16.15 20.05
CA GLU A 5 -17.97 -17.59 19.85
C GLU A 5 -17.33 -18.26 21.08
N GLU A 6 -18.15 -18.55 22.09
CA GLU A 6 -17.82 -19.50 23.13
C GLU A 6 -17.53 -20.83 22.42
N GLU A 7 -16.24 -21.14 22.22
CA GLU A 7 -15.81 -22.48 21.83
C GLU A 7 -16.31 -23.44 22.92
N GLU A 8 -17.43 -24.13 22.66
CA GLU A 8 -17.87 -25.28 23.44
C GLU A 8 -16.78 -26.34 23.33
N GLU A 9 -15.83 -26.33 24.27
CA GLU A 9 -14.81 -27.37 24.34
C GLU A 9 -15.51 -28.72 24.58
N ASP A 10 -15.38 -29.63 23.61
CA ASP A 10 -15.87 -31.01 23.74
C ASP A 10 -15.50 -31.60 25.11
N PRO A 11 -16.40 -32.36 25.76
CA PRO A 11 -16.13 -32.93 27.07
C PRO A 11 -14.95 -33.89 27.00
N LEU A 12 -13.96 -33.69 27.88
CA LEU A 12 -12.79 -34.56 27.96
C LEU A 12 -13.23 -35.98 28.38
N LEU A 13 -12.87 -36.99 27.59
CA LEU A 13 -13.33 -38.38 27.76
C LEU A 13 -12.36 -39.22 28.60
N CYS A 14 -12.86 -40.32 29.16
CA CYS A 14 -12.03 -41.28 29.89
C CYS A 14 -11.16 -42.13 28.96
N ASP A 15 -9.88 -42.26 29.30
CA ASP A 15 -8.88 -43.00 28.52
C ASP A 15 -9.00 -44.53 28.64
N PHE A 16 -9.69 -45.02 29.69
CA PHE A 16 -9.77 -46.45 30.02
C PHE A 16 -11.12 -47.08 29.67
N CYS A 17 -12.10 -46.29 29.24
CA CYS A 17 -13.38 -46.80 28.75
C CYS A 17 -13.17 -47.60 27.46
N THR A 18 -13.53 -48.88 27.49
CA THR A 18 -13.51 -49.78 26.33
C THR A 18 -14.94 -49.88 25.78
N GLY A 19 -15.22 -49.17 24.69
CA GLY A 19 -16.54 -49.08 24.05
C GLY A 19 -16.64 -47.88 23.10
N GLU A 20 -17.66 -47.84 22.24
CA GLU A 20 -17.92 -46.71 21.33
C GLU A 20 -18.37 -45.45 22.11
N GLU A 21 -19.11 -45.63 23.20
CA GLU A 21 -19.53 -44.54 24.10
C GLU A 21 -18.60 -44.45 25.31
N ARG A 22 -17.59 -43.56 25.24
CA ARG A 22 -16.71 -43.28 26.38
C ARG A 22 -17.35 -42.28 27.32
N ALA A 23 -17.32 -42.57 28.61
CA ALA A 23 -17.81 -41.64 29.63
C ALA A 23 -16.91 -40.40 29.74
N ALA A 24 -17.51 -39.25 30.08
CA ALA A 24 -16.77 -38.04 30.44
C ALA A 24 -15.82 -38.30 31.62
N ALA A 25 -14.63 -37.74 31.55
CA ALA A 25 -13.65 -37.82 32.61
C ALA A 25 -14.13 -37.00 33.82
N ALA A 26 -14.04 -37.59 35.00
CA ALA A 26 -14.32 -36.92 36.25
C ALA A 26 -13.07 -36.20 36.77
N GLN A 27 -11.90 -36.84 36.67
CA GLN A 27 -10.60 -36.27 37.07
C GLN A 27 -9.48 -36.83 36.21
N SER A 28 -8.38 -36.09 36.12
CA SER A 28 -7.13 -36.55 35.52
C SER A 28 -6.07 -36.80 36.59
N CYS A 29 -5.21 -37.79 36.38
CA CYS A 29 -4.08 -38.07 37.25
C CYS A 29 -2.78 -37.55 36.62
N LEU A 30 -2.07 -36.67 37.34
CA LEU A 30 -0.80 -36.11 36.88
C LEU A 30 0.34 -37.13 36.85
N VAL A 31 0.21 -38.25 37.57
CA VAL A 31 1.22 -39.32 37.60
C VAL A 31 0.96 -40.35 36.49
N CYS A 32 -0.31 -40.74 36.27
CA CYS A 32 -0.68 -41.65 35.18
C CYS A 32 -0.71 -40.97 33.80
N LEU A 33 -0.73 -39.62 33.76
CA LEU A 33 -0.94 -38.83 32.54
C LEU A 33 -2.20 -39.26 31.78
N ALA A 34 -3.26 -39.55 32.53
CA ALA A 34 -4.51 -40.06 31.97
C ALA A 34 -5.73 -39.54 32.74
N SER A 35 -6.87 -39.60 32.07
CA SER A 35 -8.16 -39.08 32.51
C SER A 35 -9.16 -40.22 32.74
N PHE A 36 -9.86 -40.14 33.86
CA PHE A 36 -10.67 -41.23 34.38
C PHE A 36 -12.11 -40.78 34.61
N CYS A 37 -13.08 -41.53 34.11
CA CYS A 37 -14.46 -41.44 34.57
C CYS A 37 -14.58 -41.98 36.01
N ALA A 38 -15.67 -41.68 36.70
CA ALA A 38 -15.84 -42.04 38.11
C ALA A 38 -15.59 -43.54 38.45
N PRO A 39 -16.01 -44.52 37.62
CA PRO A 39 -15.66 -45.93 37.82
C PRO A 39 -14.16 -46.22 37.74
N HIS A 40 -13.48 -45.74 36.69
CA HIS A 40 -12.04 -45.96 36.49
C HIS A 40 -11.17 -45.16 37.48
N LEU A 41 -11.75 -44.17 38.15
CA LEU A 41 -11.11 -43.41 39.21
C LEU A 41 -11.15 -44.13 40.57
N GLN A 42 -12.06 -45.10 40.78
CA GLN A 42 -12.20 -45.78 42.07
C GLN A 42 -10.89 -46.38 42.63
N PRO A 43 -10.02 -47.03 41.81
CA PRO A 43 -8.73 -47.52 42.30
C PRO A 43 -7.85 -46.41 42.87
N HIS A 44 -7.83 -45.23 42.23
CA HIS A 44 -7.05 -44.07 42.68
C HIS A 44 -7.52 -43.55 44.04
N LEU A 45 -8.81 -43.68 44.34
CA LEU A 45 -9.40 -43.19 45.59
C LEU A 45 -9.32 -44.21 46.74
N ARG A 46 -9.31 -45.52 46.43
CA ARG A 46 -9.46 -46.58 47.44
C ARG A 46 -8.20 -47.40 47.72
N SER A 47 -7.30 -47.52 46.75
CA SER A 47 -6.12 -48.37 46.89
C SER A 47 -4.94 -47.57 47.45
N PRO A 48 -4.26 -48.08 48.51
CA PRO A 48 -3.05 -47.46 49.04
C PRO A 48 -1.93 -47.27 47.99
N ALA A 49 -1.92 -48.10 46.94
CA ALA A 49 -0.92 -48.01 45.87
C ALA A 49 -0.96 -46.67 45.11
N PHE A 50 -2.11 -45.98 45.09
CA PHE A 50 -2.30 -44.73 44.37
C PHE A 50 -2.37 -43.50 45.31
N GLN A 51 -2.04 -43.65 46.58
CA GLN A 51 -2.17 -42.56 47.55
C GLN A 51 -1.28 -41.34 47.23
N SER A 52 -0.17 -41.54 46.52
CA SER A 52 0.71 -40.48 46.04
C SER A 52 0.28 -39.85 44.71
N HIS A 53 -0.76 -40.38 44.06
CA HIS A 53 -1.22 -39.87 42.77
C HIS A 53 -2.02 -38.58 42.98
N ARG A 54 -1.55 -37.49 42.37
CA ARG A 54 -2.28 -36.21 42.39
C ARG A 54 -3.38 -36.21 41.32
N LEU A 55 -4.62 -36.08 41.78
CA LEU A 55 -5.81 -35.92 40.93
C LEU A 55 -6.16 -34.43 40.77
N VAL A 56 -6.47 -34.02 39.55
CA VAL A 56 -6.85 -32.66 39.17
C VAL A 56 -8.14 -32.68 38.34
N PRO A 57 -8.84 -31.54 38.17
CA PRO A 57 -9.92 -31.44 37.20
C PRO A 57 -9.48 -31.94 35.81
N PRO A 58 -10.39 -32.48 34.99
CA PRO A 58 -10.06 -32.97 33.65
C PRO A 58 -9.29 -31.91 32.85
N ALA A 59 -8.09 -32.27 32.39
CA ALA A 59 -7.26 -31.35 31.61
C ALA A 59 -6.63 -32.07 30.41
N ARG A 60 -6.70 -31.44 29.23
CA ARG A 60 -6.17 -32.02 27.97
C ARG A 60 -4.65 -32.11 27.96
N ARG A 61 -3.97 -31.19 28.65
CA ARG A 61 -2.51 -31.03 28.61
C ARG A 61 -1.86 -31.27 29.98
N LEU A 62 -2.01 -32.49 30.48
CA LEU A 62 -1.50 -32.88 31.81
C LEU A 62 0.02 -32.71 31.95
N GLU A 63 0.76 -32.92 30.86
CA GLU A 63 2.21 -32.76 30.80
C GLU A 63 2.67 -31.32 31.10
N GLU A 64 1.86 -30.31 30.78
CA GLU A 64 2.17 -28.90 31.08
C GLU A 64 2.14 -28.59 32.59
N SER A 65 1.46 -29.44 33.37
CA SER A 65 1.43 -29.35 34.83
C SER A 65 2.59 -30.07 35.52
N LEU A 66 3.51 -30.67 34.75
CA LEU A 66 4.68 -31.38 35.26
C LEU A 66 5.97 -30.62 35.02
N CYS A 67 6.90 -30.75 35.97
CA CYS A 67 8.27 -30.30 35.77
C CYS A 67 8.96 -31.13 34.69
N LYS A 68 9.47 -30.48 33.65
CA LYS A 68 10.16 -31.14 32.53
C LYS A 68 11.41 -31.93 32.94
N LEU A 69 12.05 -31.57 34.05
CA LEU A 69 13.27 -32.23 34.53
C LEU A 69 12.99 -33.41 35.45
N HIS A 70 12.01 -33.28 36.33
CA HIS A 70 11.77 -34.22 37.41
C HIS A 70 10.49 -35.03 37.25
N LEU A 71 9.65 -34.69 36.26
CA LEU A 71 8.35 -35.29 36.00
C LEU A 71 7.46 -35.33 37.25
N GLN A 72 7.61 -34.33 38.12
CA GLN A 72 6.81 -34.12 39.33
C GLN A 72 5.84 -32.95 39.12
N PRO A 73 4.66 -32.97 39.74
CA PRO A 73 3.71 -31.86 39.68
C PRO A 73 4.34 -30.51 40.03
N LEU A 74 3.96 -29.47 39.30
CA LEU A 74 4.31 -28.09 39.60
C LEU A 74 3.36 -27.56 40.68
N GLU A 75 3.89 -27.28 41.87
CA GLU A 75 3.07 -26.94 43.05
C GLU A 75 3.48 -25.60 43.67
N SER A 76 4.64 -25.07 43.29
CA SER A 76 5.13 -23.79 43.79
C SER A 76 5.51 -22.87 42.64
N PHE A 77 5.45 -21.56 42.86
CA PHE A 77 5.93 -20.53 41.95
C PHE A 77 7.12 -19.83 42.59
N CYS A 78 8.23 -19.78 41.87
CA CYS A 78 9.39 -18.98 42.24
C CYS A 78 9.21 -17.57 41.69
N ARG A 79 9.04 -16.57 42.57
CA ARG A 79 8.89 -15.15 42.17
C ARG A 79 10.18 -14.54 41.64
N THR A 80 11.32 -15.00 42.16
CA THR A 80 12.64 -14.56 41.71
C THR A 80 12.86 -14.92 40.24
N ASP A 81 12.57 -16.16 39.86
CA ASP A 81 12.79 -16.66 38.50
C ASP A 81 11.53 -16.66 37.62
N ARG A 82 10.41 -16.23 38.18
CA ARG A 82 9.09 -16.17 37.54
C ARG A 82 8.69 -17.48 36.86
N SER A 83 8.80 -18.59 37.59
CA SER A 83 8.54 -19.93 37.04
C SER A 83 7.79 -20.82 38.02
N CYS A 84 6.93 -21.68 37.48
CA CYS A 84 6.32 -22.78 38.21
C CYS A 84 7.38 -23.88 38.40
N ILE A 85 7.51 -24.40 39.62
CA ILE A 85 8.53 -25.37 40.03
C ILE A 85 7.93 -26.53 40.82
N CYS A 86 8.57 -27.70 40.71
CA CYS A 86 8.22 -28.88 41.52
C CYS A 86 9.01 -28.92 42.85
N PRO A 87 8.66 -29.83 43.77
CA PRO A 87 9.35 -29.94 45.07
C PRO A 87 10.87 -30.18 44.96
N LEU A 88 11.32 -30.96 43.97
CA LEU A 88 12.76 -31.22 43.75
C LEU A 88 13.50 -29.97 43.24
N CYS A 89 12.89 -29.23 42.31
CA CYS A 89 13.43 -27.93 41.88
C CYS A 89 13.57 -26.98 43.06
N ARG A 90 12.53 -26.89 43.92
CA ARG A 90 12.56 -26.04 45.12
C ARG A 90 13.71 -26.42 46.08
N ALA A 91 13.94 -27.72 46.27
CA ALA A 91 14.96 -28.21 47.20
C ALA A 91 16.40 -27.99 46.69
N HIS A 92 16.65 -28.16 45.38
CA HIS A 92 18.00 -28.23 44.83
C HIS A 92 18.40 -27.02 43.96
N GLY A 93 17.44 -26.40 43.26
CA GLY A 93 17.71 -25.34 42.28
C GLY A 93 17.27 -23.94 42.70
N HIS A 94 16.25 -23.82 43.56
CA HIS A 94 15.67 -22.52 43.97
C HIS A 94 15.82 -22.27 45.47
N ARG A 95 16.90 -22.78 46.08
CA ARG A 95 17.15 -22.62 47.51
C ARG A 95 17.49 -21.17 47.83
N GLY A 96 16.68 -20.54 48.68
CA GLY A 96 16.84 -19.14 49.07
C GLY A 96 16.10 -18.14 48.16
N HIS A 97 15.43 -18.61 47.11
CA HIS A 97 14.54 -17.76 46.31
C HIS A 97 13.19 -17.56 47.02
N GLU A 98 12.48 -16.50 46.64
CA GLU A 98 11.11 -16.30 47.10
C GLU A 98 10.19 -17.28 46.38
N VAL A 99 9.67 -18.25 47.12
CA VAL A 99 8.82 -19.32 46.60
C VAL A 99 7.50 -19.35 47.35
N VAL A 100 6.39 -19.30 46.61
CA VAL A 100 5.03 -19.37 47.13
C VAL A 100 4.28 -20.55 46.48
N ALA A 101 3.13 -20.95 47.03
CA ALA A 101 2.26 -21.92 46.36
C ALA A 101 1.70 -21.33 45.06
N VAL A 102 1.48 -22.16 44.04
CA VAL A 102 0.97 -21.72 42.72
C VAL A 102 -0.40 -21.03 42.88
N GLU A 103 -1.26 -21.55 43.75
CA GLU A 103 -2.59 -21.00 44.01
C GLU A 103 -2.52 -19.60 44.64
N VAL A 104 -1.54 -19.35 45.50
CA VAL A 104 -1.32 -18.03 46.13
C VAL A 104 -0.84 -17.02 45.09
N GLU A 105 0.11 -17.42 44.24
CA GLU A 105 0.57 -16.52 43.18
C GLU A 105 -0.53 -16.24 42.16
N ARG A 106 -1.31 -17.26 41.80
CA ARG A 106 -2.47 -17.09 40.91
C ARG A 106 -3.43 -16.05 41.46
N GLN A 107 -3.84 -16.15 42.72
CA GLN A 107 -4.74 -15.17 43.34
C GLN A 107 -4.14 -13.76 43.34
N HIS A 108 -2.84 -13.64 43.61
CA HIS A 108 -2.13 -12.37 43.56
C HIS A 108 -2.14 -11.74 42.15
N VAL A 109 -1.81 -12.52 41.12
CA VAL A 109 -1.81 -12.05 39.72
C VAL A 109 -3.24 -11.77 39.23
N GLU A 110 -4.20 -12.61 39.60
CA GLU A 110 -5.61 -12.44 39.26
C GLU A 110 -6.20 -11.16 39.87
N ALA A 111 -5.81 -10.80 41.09
CA ALA A 111 -6.17 -9.51 41.69
C ALA A 111 -5.57 -8.31 40.94
N GLN A 112 -4.45 -8.48 40.23
CA GLN A 112 -3.84 -7.43 39.41
C GLN A 112 -4.44 -7.34 37.99
N LYS A 113 -5.17 -8.37 37.54
CA LYS A 113 -5.76 -8.44 36.20
C LYS A 113 -6.54 -7.18 35.80
N PRO A 114 -7.43 -6.60 36.64
CA PRO A 114 -8.17 -5.40 36.25
C PRO A 114 -7.27 -4.20 35.96
N LYS A 115 -6.18 -4.05 36.72
CA LYS A 115 -5.20 -2.97 36.51
C LYS A 115 -4.42 -3.16 35.21
N ILE A 116 -4.02 -4.40 34.92
CA ILE A 116 -3.32 -4.75 33.69
C ILE A 116 -4.23 -4.47 32.48
N LEU A 117 -5.48 -4.95 32.53
CA LEU A 117 -6.47 -4.72 31.47
C LEU A 117 -6.70 -3.21 31.24
N SER A 118 -6.93 -2.44 32.31
CA SER A 118 -7.08 -0.99 32.18
C SER A 118 -5.85 -0.31 31.58
N SER A 119 -4.64 -0.77 31.89
CA SER A 119 -3.41 -0.25 31.27
C SER A 119 -3.34 -0.58 29.78
N VAL A 120 -3.79 -1.76 29.37
CA VAL A 120 -3.84 -2.17 27.96
C VAL A 120 -4.91 -1.36 27.21
N ASP A 121 -6.09 -1.21 27.79
CA ASP A 121 -7.18 -0.42 27.20
C ASP A 121 -6.75 1.04 26.95
N ASN A 122 -6.09 1.67 27.93
CA ASN A 122 -5.54 3.02 27.76
C ASN A 122 -4.52 3.09 26.60
N GLN A 123 -3.66 2.08 26.46
CA GLN A 123 -2.70 2.02 25.35
C GLN A 123 -3.38 1.81 24.00
N LEU A 124 -4.42 0.99 23.96
CA LEU A 124 -5.24 0.79 22.76
C LEU A 124 -5.92 2.09 22.33
N ASP A 125 -6.49 2.84 23.27
CA ASP A 125 -7.14 4.13 23.02
C ASP A 125 -6.13 5.18 22.52
N GLU A 126 -4.98 5.31 23.20
CA GLU A 126 -3.91 6.23 22.79
C GLU A 126 -3.41 5.93 21.36
N LEU A 127 -3.15 4.65 21.07
CA LEU A 127 -2.78 4.21 19.74
C LEU A 127 -3.89 4.48 18.72
N GLY A 128 -5.15 4.26 19.08
CA GLY A 128 -6.32 4.55 18.23
C GLY A 128 -6.39 6.02 17.84
N VAL A 129 -6.22 6.94 18.80
CA VAL A 129 -6.16 8.38 18.56
C VAL A 129 -4.98 8.75 17.66
N PHE A 130 -3.80 8.22 17.95
CA PHE A 130 -2.59 8.49 17.17
C PHE A 130 -2.72 8.02 15.71
N ILE A 131 -3.26 6.81 15.49
CA ILE A 131 -3.52 6.26 14.15
C ILE A 131 -4.51 7.15 13.40
N ALA A 132 -5.61 7.55 14.04
CA ALA A 132 -6.62 8.41 13.43
C ALA A 132 -6.04 9.78 13.03
N GLN A 133 -5.23 10.39 13.91
CA GLN A 133 -4.57 11.67 13.62
C GLN A 133 -3.57 11.54 12.46
N THR A 134 -2.74 10.51 12.48
CA THR A 134 -1.75 10.25 11.43
C THR A 134 -2.41 10.08 10.06
N ARG A 135 -3.51 9.32 9.99
CA ARG A 135 -4.29 9.16 8.76
C ARG A 135 -4.81 10.50 8.23
N ARG A 136 -5.41 11.34 9.10
CA ARG A 136 -5.86 12.69 8.70
C ARG A 136 -4.73 13.56 8.16
N THR A 137 -3.57 13.53 8.80
CA THR A 137 -2.39 14.28 8.34
C THR A 137 -1.92 13.78 6.97
N MET A 138 -1.90 12.47 6.75
CA MET A 138 -1.55 11.90 5.44
C MET A 138 -2.52 12.37 4.35
N ASP A 139 -3.82 12.38 4.60
CA ASP A 139 -4.83 12.83 3.65
C ASP A 139 -4.68 14.33 3.34
N LEU A 140 -4.38 15.14 4.35
CA LEU A 140 -4.13 16.57 4.16
C LEU A 140 -2.88 16.83 3.31
N ILE A 141 -1.80 16.07 3.54
CA ILE A 141 -0.56 16.18 2.75
C ILE A 141 -0.85 15.79 1.30
N LYS A 142 -1.51 14.65 1.06
CA LYS A 142 -1.88 14.22 -0.29
C LYS A 142 -2.75 15.24 -1.00
N GLY A 143 -3.78 15.74 -0.33
CA GLY A 143 -4.69 16.74 -0.88
C GLY A 143 -4.00 18.07 -1.20
N THR A 144 -3.10 18.52 -0.34
CA THR A 144 -2.30 19.73 -0.58
C THR A 144 -1.35 19.54 -1.75
N ALA A 145 -0.63 18.42 -1.80
CA ALA A 145 0.29 18.11 -2.89
C ALA A 145 -0.42 18.05 -4.25
N GLU A 146 -1.62 17.47 -4.32
CA GLU A 146 -2.39 17.39 -5.56
C GLU A 146 -2.86 18.77 -6.03
N LYS A 147 -3.33 19.62 -5.11
CA LYS A 147 -3.68 21.01 -5.42
C LYS A 147 -2.49 21.81 -5.96
N GLU A 148 -1.30 21.64 -5.40
CA GLU A 148 -0.11 22.31 -5.90
C GLU A 148 0.31 21.79 -7.28
N LYS A 149 0.22 20.48 -7.54
CA LYS A 149 0.45 19.92 -8.88
C LYS A 149 -0.53 20.48 -9.92
N GLU A 150 -1.81 20.60 -9.56
CA GLU A 150 -2.83 21.16 -10.45
C GLU A 150 -2.53 22.64 -10.76
N LYS A 151 -2.18 23.44 -9.75
CA LYS A 151 -1.77 24.84 -9.93
C LYS A 151 -0.57 24.96 -10.87
N VAL A 152 0.47 24.16 -10.66
CA VAL A 152 1.66 24.13 -11.52
C VAL A 152 1.25 23.77 -12.94
N SER A 153 0.50 22.68 -13.13
CA SER A 153 0.07 22.23 -14.46
C SER A 153 -0.73 23.31 -15.19
N LYS A 154 -1.62 24.01 -14.49
CA LYS A 154 -2.40 25.13 -15.04
C LYS A 154 -1.51 26.29 -15.49
N LEU A 155 -0.57 26.74 -14.66
CA LEU A 155 0.35 27.83 -15.00
C LEU A 155 1.19 27.51 -16.23
N PHE A 156 1.69 26.27 -16.33
CA PHE A 156 2.45 25.83 -17.50
C PHE A 156 1.59 25.74 -18.76
N ALA A 157 0.35 25.28 -18.65
CA ALA A 157 -0.59 25.24 -19.77
C ALA A 157 -0.93 26.66 -20.29
N GLU A 158 -1.19 27.60 -19.37
CA GLU A 158 -1.42 29.01 -19.71
C GLU A 158 -0.20 29.63 -20.40
N THR A 159 1.00 29.39 -19.86
CA THR A 159 2.26 29.86 -20.45
C THR A 159 2.48 29.29 -21.85
N ALA A 160 2.22 28.00 -22.05
CA ALA A 160 2.33 27.34 -23.35
C ALA A 160 1.36 27.94 -24.38
N GLN A 161 0.13 28.29 -23.97
CA GLN A 161 -0.83 28.96 -24.85
C GLN A 161 -0.34 30.34 -25.29
N VAL A 162 0.16 31.16 -24.36
CA VAL A 162 0.71 32.49 -24.68
C VAL A 162 1.89 32.37 -25.64
N LEU A 163 2.82 31.45 -25.39
CA LEU A 163 3.96 31.20 -26.28
C LEU A 163 3.52 30.70 -27.66
N ALA A 164 2.51 29.84 -27.74
CA ALA A 164 1.98 29.35 -29.00
C ALA A 164 1.31 30.47 -29.82
N ALA A 165 0.55 31.36 -29.15
CA ALA A 165 -0.05 32.52 -29.80
C ALA A 165 1.01 33.49 -30.32
N PHE A 166 2.02 33.81 -29.50
CA PHE A 166 3.13 34.67 -29.91
C PHE A 166 3.92 34.07 -31.07
N ARG A 167 4.21 32.76 -31.03
CA ARG A 167 4.85 32.05 -32.15
C ARG A 167 4.04 32.20 -33.44
N LYS A 168 2.72 32.04 -33.38
CA LYS A 168 1.84 32.20 -34.54
C LYS A 168 1.89 33.62 -35.10
N GLU A 169 1.90 34.62 -34.24
CA GLU A 169 2.00 36.03 -34.64
C GLU A 169 3.32 36.32 -35.36
N VAL A 170 4.46 35.88 -34.80
CA VAL A 170 5.78 36.07 -35.41
C VAL A 170 5.88 35.36 -36.76
N LEU A 171 5.38 34.11 -36.87
CA LEU A 171 5.36 33.40 -38.14
C LEU A 171 4.49 34.11 -39.17
N GLY A 172 3.30 34.56 -38.78
CA GLY A 172 2.40 35.31 -39.66
C GLY A 172 3.06 36.59 -40.21
N PHE A 173 3.77 37.34 -39.35
CA PHE A 173 4.53 38.52 -39.78
C PHE A 173 5.60 38.20 -40.83
N VAL A 174 6.34 37.11 -40.64
CA VAL A 174 7.36 36.66 -41.61
C VAL A 174 6.70 36.28 -42.95
N GLU A 175 5.62 35.52 -42.90
CA GLU A 175 4.87 35.11 -44.10
C GLU A 175 4.25 36.31 -44.85
N ASP A 176 3.73 37.31 -44.13
CA ASP A 176 3.21 38.54 -44.73
C ASP A 176 4.32 39.35 -45.42
N GLY A 177 5.49 39.45 -44.78
CA GLY A 177 6.67 40.09 -45.36
C GLY A 177 7.16 39.37 -46.62
N GLU A 178 7.23 38.04 -46.59
CA GLU A 178 7.58 37.22 -47.75
C GLU A 178 6.59 37.44 -48.91
N ARG A 179 5.28 37.36 -48.65
CA ARG A 179 4.24 37.62 -49.66
C ARG A 179 4.35 39.00 -50.28
N ALA A 180 4.59 40.04 -49.48
CA ALA A 180 4.70 41.40 -49.98
C ALA A 180 5.89 41.57 -50.94
N ILE A 181 7.04 40.97 -50.61
CA ILE A 181 8.23 41.00 -51.47
C ILE A 181 7.99 40.20 -52.75
N LEU A 182 7.45 38.98 -52.65
CA LEU A 182 7.16 38.12 -53.80
C LEU A 182 6.19 38.78 -54.77
N ASN A 183 5.10 39.37 -54.28
CA ASN A 183 4.15 40.11 -55.12
C ASN A 183 4.81 41.26 -55.89
N GLY A 184 5.74 41.99 -55.25
CA GLY A 184 6.49 43.05 -55.92
C GLY A 184 7.39 42.52 -57.04
N VAL A 185 8.09 41.41 -56.78
CA VAL A 185 8.95 40.75 -57.78
C VAL A 185 8.13 40.17 -58.93
N GLU A 186 7.00 39.54 -58.64
CA GLU A 186 6.09 38.99 -59.66
C GLU A 186 5.51 40.08 -60.57
N GLU A 187 5.11 41.22 -60.01
CA GLU A 187 4.60 42.34 -60.80
C GLU A 187 5.69 42.96 -61.68
N GLU A 188 6.92 43.11 -61.17
CA GLU A 188 8.04 43.56 -62.00
C GLU A 188 8.33 42.57 -63.14
N LEU A 189 8.36 41.27 -62.84
CA LEU A 189 8.56 40.22 -63.85
C LEU A 189 7.48 40.31 -64.93
N ARG A 190 6.21 40.42 -64.54
CA ARG A 190 5.07 40.56 -65.46
C ARG A 190 5.24 41.75 -66.40
N GLN A 191 5.62 42.91 -65.87
CA GLN A 191 5.87 44.11 -66.68
C GLN A 191 7.02 43.92 -67.67
N LYS A 192 8.11 43.25 -67.27
CA LYS A 192 9.25 42.96 -68.16
C LYS A 192 8.85 41.96 -69.25
N GLU A 193 8.07 40.94 -68.92
CA GLU A 193 7.56 39.96 -69.89
C GLU A 193 6.63 40.60 -70.92
N GLU A 194 5.70 41.46 -70.48
CA GLU A 194 4.78 42.19 -71.36
C GLU A 194 5.54 43.14 -72.30
N ARG A 195 6.55 43.86 -71.77
CA ARG A 195 7.42 44.72 -72.60
C ARG A 195 8.23 43.89 -73.60
N ARG A 196 8.77 42.75 -73.19
CA ARG A 196 9.49 41.83 -74.09
C ARG A 196 8.57 41.31 -75.21
N ALA A 197 7.34 40.91 -74.88
CA ALA A 197 6.36 40.43 -75.86
C ALA A 197 5.99 41.52 -76.88
N THR A 198 5.78 42.75 -76.39
CA THR A 198 5.53 43.93 -77.23
C THR A 198 6.69 44.17 -78.18
N LEU A 199 7.92 44.24 -77.67
CA LEU A 199 9.12 44.42 -78.50
C LEU A 199 9.31 43.28 -79.52
N ALA A 200 9.04 42.03 -79.14
CA ALA A 200 9.12 40.89 -80.04
C ALA A 200 8.11 40.99 -81.20
N LYS A 201 6.87 41.39 -80.92
CA LYS A 201 5.83 41.63 -81.93
C LYS A 201 6.23 42.78 -82.86
N CYS A 202 6.75 43.86 -82.28
CA CYS A 202 7.22 45.00 -83.04
C CYS A 202 8.41 44.64 -83.95
N ARG A 203 9.37 43.82 -83.49
CA ARG A 203 10.45 43.26 -84.33
C ARG A 203 9.90 42.45 -85.51
N GLN A 204 8.95 41.55 -85.25
CA GLN A 204 8.35 40.74 -86.31
C GLN A 204 7.62 41.59 -87.35
N ASN A 205 6.97 42.67 -86.92
CA ASN A 205 6.33 43.61 -87.84
C ASN A 205 7.37 44.32 -88.73
N LEU A 206 8.49 44.77 -88.16
CA LEU A 206 9.60 45.37 -88.92
C LEU A 206 10.19 44.42 -89.96
N GLU A 207 10.41 43.15 -89.60
CA GLU A 207 10.93 42.12 -90.52
C GLU A 207 9.99 41.87 -91.72
N LYS A 208 8.68 42.10 -91.56
CA LYS A 208 7.66 41.89 -92.60
C LYS A 208 7.45 43.08 -93.55
N VAL A 209 7.99 44.25 -93.23
CA VAL A 209 7.88 45.42 -94.13
C VAL A 209 8.81 45.22 -95.33
N SER A 210 8.25 45.09 -96.54
CA SER A 210 9.06 44.94 -97.76
C SER A 210 9.76 46.25 -98.14
N SER A 211 11.02 46.15 -98.54
CA SER A 211 11.88 47.28 -98.93
C SER A 211 11.47 48.03 -100.21
N THR A 212 10.31 47.68 -100.78
CA THR A 212 9.79 48.23 -102.04
C THR A 212 8.83 49.41 -101.86
N ASN A 213 8.24 49.62 -100.66
CA ASN A 213 7.39 50.78 -100.37
C ASN A 213 8.02 51.69 -99.31
N THR A 214 8.70 52.74 -99.79
CA THR A 214 9.48 53.69 -98.99
C THR A 214 8.66 54.41 -97.92
N ILE A 215 7.37 54.69 -98.17
CA ILE A 215 6.53 55.43 -97.22
C ILE A 215 6.14 54.54 -96.03
N SER A 216 5.70 53.30 -96.31
CA SER A 216 5.36 52.33 -95.27
C SER A 216 6.58 51.95 -94.43
N PHE A 217 7.76 51.84 -95.05
CA PHE A 217 9.02 51.62 -94.34
C PHE A 217 9.37 52.78 -93.40
N LEU A 218 9.28 54.03 -93.88
CA LEU A 218 9.59 55.19 -93.06
C LEU A 218 8.62 55.36 -91.88
N GLN A 219 7.32 55.12 -92.08
CA GLN A 219 6.30 55.25 -91.02
C GLN A 219 6.47 54.21 -89.90
N VAL A 220 6.75 52.94 -90.23
CA VAL A 220 6.94 51.88 -89.24
C VAL A 220 8.24 52.09 -88.47
N CYS A 221 9.33 52.48 -89.15
CA CYS A 221 10.61 52.79 -88.52
C CYS A 221 10.56 54.06 -87.66
N SER A 222 9.79 55.09 -88.05
CA SER A 222 9.65 56.32 -87.27
C SER A 222 8.82 56.13 -86.00
N ALA A 223 7.77 55.29 -86.05
CA ALA A 223 6.97 54.95 -84.87
C ALA A 223 7.78 54.17 -83.81
N PHE A 224 8.84 53.47 -84.24
CA PHE A 224 9.72 52.71 -83.36
C PHE A 224 10.71 53.57 -82.57
N ARG A 225 11.12 54.72 -83.12
CA ARG A 225 12.05 55.64 -82.43
C ARG A 225 11.40 56.38 -81.24
N ALA A 226 10.08 56.25 -81.08
CA ALA A 226 9.31 56.91 -80.03
C ALA A 226 8.98 56.00 -78.83
N PHE A 227 9.37 54.72 -78.86
CA PHE A 227 9.20 53.71 -77.80
C PHE A 227 10.50 53.49 -77.00
#